data_AF-A0A4Z2GMF5-F1
#
_entry.id   AF-A0A4Z2GMF5-F1
#
_cell.length_a   1.000
_cell.length_b   1.000
_cell.length_c   1.000
_cell.angle_alpha   90.00
_cell.angle_beta   90.00
_cell.angle_gamma   90.00
#
_symmetry.space_group_name_H-M   'P 1'
#
loop_
_entity.id
_entity.type
_entity.pdbx_description
1 polymer ?
#
loop_
_entity_poly.entity_id
_entity_poly.type
_entity_poly.pdbx_seq_one_letter_code
_entity_poly.pdbx_strand_id
1 'polypeptide(L)'
;MALGRSIAAALRESTPGGLPGVQVLALPHDGAVEIACNVESVRWSAAGPETTPGEPWPRFSVAGQPYCHVPASLIAARVAELAGREGVGVKGTALVGFTPRECRGLAEFALSRRIAEFWKERAAIRM
;
A
#
# COMPACT_ATOMS: atom_id res chain seq x y z
N MET A 1 19.24 9.92 -2.47
CA MET A 1 18.24 10.55 -1.56
C MET A 1 17.32 11.57 -2.24
N ALA A 2 17.82 12.53 -3.04
CA ALA A 2 16.95 13.54 -3.70
C ALA A 2 15.86 12.89 -4.58
N LEU A 3 16.26 11.91 -5.41
CA LEU A 3 15.33 11.14 -6.24
C LEU A 3 14.22 10.48 -5.43
N GLY A 4 14.56 9.74 -4.37
CA GLY A 4 13.56 9.08 -3.54
C GLY A 4 12.53 10.04 -2.94
N ARG A 5 12.97 11.22 -2.47
CA ARG A 5 12.05 12.26 -1.98
C ARG A 5 11.16 12.81 -3.08
N SER A 6 11.66 12.96 -4.30
CA SER A 6 10.86 13.37 -5.46
C SER A 6 9.79 12.32 -5.80
N ILE A 7 10.18 11.03 -5.82
CA ILE A 7 9.23 9.91 -6.01
C ILE A 7 8.16 9.92 -4.91
N ALA A 8 8.56 10.01 -3.64
CA ALA A 8 7.62 10.11 -2.53
C ALA A 8 6.69 11.31 -2.65
N ALA A 9 7.19 12.49 -3.06
CA ALA A 9 6.35 13.66 -3.28
C ALA A 9 5.31 13.44 -4.40
N ALA A 10 5.69 12.73 -5.48
CA ALA A 10 4.80 12.44 -6.61
C ALA A 10 3.71 11.40 -6.28
N LEU A 11 3.98 10.46 -5.36
CA LEU A 11 3.00 9.44 -4.95
C LEU A 11 1.99 9.92 -3.91
N ARG A 12 2.38 10.88 -3.08
CA ARG A 12 1.60 11.31 -1.90
C ARG A 12 0.23 11.84 -2.31
N GLU A 13 -0.82 11.41 -1.60
CA GLU A 13 -2.21 11.83 -1.85
C GLU A 13 -2.39 13.35 -1.89
N SER A 14 -1.66 14.10 -1.06
CA SER A 14 -1.75 15.56 -0.99
C SER A 14 -1.24 16.27 -2.25
N THR A 15 -0.61 15.56 -3.19
CA THR A 15 -0.04 16.12 -4.42
C THR A 15 -1.04 15.93 -5.56
N PRO A 16 -1.24 16.93 -6.45
CA PRO A 16 -2.01 16.74 -7.68
C PRO A 16 -1.49 15.55 -8.50
N GLY A 17 -2.37 14.59 -8.79
CA GLY A 17 -2.00 13.35 -9.48
C GLY A 17 -1.33 12.28 -8.61
N GLY A 18 -1.28 12.49 -7.29
CA GLY A 18 -0.89 11.49 -6.30
C GLY A 18 -1.92 10.37 -6.16
N LEU A 19 -1.57 9.34 -5.39
CA LEU A 19 -2.41 8.16 -5.20
C LEU A 19 -3.33 8.36 -3.98
N PRO A 20 -4.67 8.22 -4.13
CA PRO A 20 -5.63 8.35 -3.02
C PRO A 20 -5.31 7.43 -1.84
N GLY A 21 -5.42 7.94 -0.63
CA GLY A 21 -5.10 7.22 0.61
C GLY A 21 -3.63 6.83 0.79
N VAL A 22 -2.71 7.27 -0.09
CA VAL A 22 -1.28 6.92 0.03
C VAL A 22 -0.52 8.00 0.79
N GLN A 23 0.01 7.59 1.94
CA GLN A 23 1.04 8.32 2.68
C GLN A 23 2.39 7.68 2.36
N VAL A 24 3.42 8.50 2.12
CA VAL A 24 4.69 7.99 1.63
C VAL A 24 5.87 8.82 2.11
N LEU A 25 6.97 8.12 2.38
CA LEU A 25 8.25 8.64 2.80
C LEU A 25 9.39 7.87 2.11
N ALA A 26 10.54 8.53 1.96
CA ALA A 26 11.72 7.92 1.35
C ALA A 26 12.85 7.87 2.36
N LEU A 27 13.44 6.68 2.55
CA LEU A 27 14.45 6.41 3.56
C LEU A 27 15.70 5.79 2.92
N PRO A 28 16.91 6.06 3.46
CA PRO A 28 18.08 5.26 3.13
C PRO A 28 17.95 3.86 3.76
N HIS A 29 18.23 2.80 2.99
CA HIS A 29 18.20 1.42 3.48
C HIS A 29 19.20 0.56 2.70
N ASP A 30 20.16 -0.06 3.37
CA ASP A 30 21.17 -0.98 2.79
C ASP A 30 21.80 -0.50 1.47
N GLY A 31 22.30 0.73 1.46
CA GLY A 31 22.93 1.36 0.29
C GLY A 31 21.96 1.68 -0.86
N ALA A 32 20.66 1.50 -0.64
CA ALA A 32 19.59 1.88 -1.55
C ALA A 32 18.66 2.93 -0.91
N VAL A 33 17.59 3.26 -1.62
CA VAL A 33 16.51 4.10 -1.11
C VAL A 33 15.24 3.28 -1.10
N GLU A 34 14.59 3.23 0.06
CA GLU A 34 13.28 2.63 0.25
C GLU A 34 12.20 3.70 0.08
N ILE A 35 11.15 3.36 -0.67
CA ILE A 35 9.92 4.16 -0.77
C ILE A 35 8.88 3.46 0.10
N ALA A 36 8.77 3.90 1.36
CA ALA A 36 7.85 3.30 2.33
C ALA A 36 6.48 3.98 2.22
N CYS A 37 5.45 3.19 1.96
CA CYS A 37 4.08 3.65 1.75
C CYS A 37 3.14 3.04 2.78
N ASN A 38 2.33 3.87 3.41
CA ASN A 38 1.12 3.43 4.12
C ASN A 38 -0.08 3.67 3.20
N VAL A 39 -0.99 2.70 3.16
CA VAL A 39 -2.18 2.75 2.30
C VAL A 39 -3.42 2.73 3.19
N GLU A 40 -4.11 3.87 3.22
CA GLU A 40 -5.40 4.00 3.88
C GLU A 40 -6.54 3.53 2.99
N SER A 41 -7.61 3.09 3.63
CA SER A 41 -8.85 2.75 2.93
C SER A 41 -9.72 3.99 2.82
N VAL A 42 -10.03 4.36 1.59
CA VAL A 42 -10.87 5.52 1.28
C VAL A 42 -12.29 5.08 0.96
N ARG A 43 -13.27 5.96 1.21
CA ARG A 43 -14.66 5.67 0.82
C ARG A 43 -14.73 5.57 -0.68
N TRP A 44 -15.32 4.48 -1.18
CA TRP A 44 -15.56 4.33 -2.60
C TRP A 44 -16.72 5.23 -3.00
N SER A 45 -16.46 6.22 -3.84
CA SER A 45 -17.51 6.96 -4.54
C SER A 45 -17.64 6.42 -5.97
N ALA A 46 -18.83 6.53 -6.57
CA ALA A 46 -19.05 6.13 -7.97
C ALA A 46 -18.18 6.93 -8.96
N ALA A 47 -17.64 8.08 -8.54
CA ALA A 47 -16.67 8.91 -9.25
C ALA A 47 -15.21 8.54 -8.92
N GLY A 48 -14.96 7.31 -8.43
CA GLY A 48 -13.63 6.81 -8.12
C GLY A 48 -12.65 7.07 -9.28
N PRO A 49 -11.35 7.25 -8.98
CA PRO A 49 -10.35 7.58 -10.00
C PRO A 49 -10.52 6.60 -11.16
N GLU A 50 -10.69 7.14 -12.37
CA GLU A 50 -10.84 6.38 -13.60
C GLU A 50 -9.86 5.22 -13.54
N THR A 51 -10.40 4.01 -13.67
CA THR A 51 -9.65 2.76 -13.65
C THR A 51 -8.42 2.93 -14.54
N THR A 52 -7.28 3.18 -13.91
CA THR A 52 -5.99 3.14 -14.58
C THR A 52 -5.90 1.76 -15.21
N PRO A 53 -5.46 1.60 -16.47
CA PRO A 53 -5.37 0.28 -17.09
C PRO A 53 -4.56 -0.66 -16.18
N GLY A 54 -5.21 -1.63 -15.56
CA GLY A 54 -4.59 -2.40 -14.47
C GLY A 54 -5.58 -3.18 -13.59
N GLU A 55 -5.02 -3.74 -12.51
CA GLU A 55 -5.75 -4.54 -11.52
C GLU A 55 -6.87 -3.73 -10.85
N PRO A 56 -8.08 -4.29 -10.67
CA PRO A 56 -9.15 -3.62 -9.95
C PRO A 56 -8.72 -3.33 -8.51
N TRP A 57 -9.02 -2.13 -8.03
CA TRP A 57 -8.75 -1.77 -6.64
C TRP A 57 -9.48 -2.72 -5.69
N PRO A 58 -8.79 -3.29 -4.67
CA PRO A 58 -9.46 -4.08 -3.64
C PRO A 58 -10.60 -3.29 -2.99
N ARG A 59 -11.76 -3.92 -2.90
CA ARG A 59 -12.99 -3.34 -2.34
C ARG A 59 -13.53 -4.21 -1.22
N PHE A 60 -14.10 -3.57 -0.22
CA PHE A 60 -14.75 -4.23 0.91
C PHE A 60 -15.80 -3.29 1.53
N SER A 61 -16.60 -3.81 2.47
CA SER A 61 -17.60 -3.02 3.18
C SER A 61 -17.31 -3.04 4.68
N VAL A 62 -17.44 -1.87 5.32
CA VAL A 62 -17.38 -1.71 6.77
C VAL A 62 -18.71 -1.10 7.22
N ALA A 63 -19.47 -1.83 8.03
CA ALA A 63 -20.81 -1.42 8.48
C ALA A 63 -21.74 -0.99 7.33
N GLY A 64 -21.72 -1.71 6.20
CA GLY A 64 -22.54 -1.42 5.02
C GLY A 64 -22.02 -0.28 4.14
N GLN A 65 -20.95 0.41 4.53
CA GLN A 65 -20.33 1.47 3.73
C GLN A 65 -19.22 0.89 2.84
N PRO A 66 -19.14 1.25 1.55
CA PRO A 66 -18.13 0.72 0.65
C PRO A 66 -16.80 1.46 0.78
N TYR A 67 -15.71 0.70 0.87
CA TYR A 67 -14.34 1.19 0.92
C TYR A 67 -13.48 0.50 -0.14
N CYS A 68 -12.42 1.19 -0.54
CA CYS A 68 -11.36 0.64 -1.38
C CYS A 68 -10.00 1.12 -0.91
N HIS A 69 -8.94 0.52 -1.43
CA HIS A 69 -7.60 1.07 -1.30
C HIS A 69 -6.80 0.84 -2.59
N VAL A 70 -5.75 1.63 -2.77
CA VAL A 70 -4.81 1.49 -3.88
C VAL A 70 -4.15 0.09 -3.84
N PRO A 71 -4.05 -0.63 -4.98
CA PRO A 71 -3.29 -1.87 -5.06
C PRO A 71 -1.79 -1.63 -4.84
N ALA A 72 -1.13 -2.54 -4.10
CA ALA A 72 0.32 -2.50 -3.94
C ALA A 72 1.06 -2.59 -5.28
N SER A 73 0.51 -3.36 -6.24
CA SER A 73 1.00 -3.48 -7.62
C SER A 73 1.04 -2.13 -8.35
N LEU A 74 0.01 -1.29 -8.16
CA LEU A 74 -0.04 0.06 -8.75
C LEU A 74 1.02 0.99 -8.15
N ILE A 75 1.22 0.94 -6.83
CA ILE A 75 2.27 1.70 -6.14
C ILE A 75 3.65 1.27 -6.68
N ALA A 76 3.91 -0.03 -6.73
CA ALA A 76 5.16 -0.60 -7.22
C ALA A 76 5.44 -0.19 -8.68
N ALA A 77 4.45 -0.29 -9.56
CA ALA A 77 4.55 0.13 -10.96
C ALA A 77 4.85 1.63 -11.07
N ARG A 78 4.19 2.47 -10.27
CA ARG A 78 4.41 3.92 -10.29
C ARG A 78 5.81 4.30 -9.78
N VAL A 79 6.31 3.61 -8.76
CA VAL A 79 7.69 3.79 -8.29
C VAL A 79 8.69 3.38 -9.38
N ALA A 80 8.47 2.23 -10.01
CA ALA A 80 9.34 1.73 -11.08
C ALA A 80 9.35 2.68 -12.30
N GLU A 81 8.19 3.21 -12.68
CA GLU A 81 8.07 4.20 -13.76
C GLU A 81 8.85 5.47 -13.44
N LEU A 82 8.65 6.06 -12.26
CA LEU A 82 9.29 7.32 -11.87
C LEU A 82 10.81 7.16 -11.70
N ALA A 83 11.27 6.05 -11.12
CA ALA A 83 12.68 5.74 -10.99
C ALA A 83 13.34 5.45 -12.36
N GLY A 84 12.63 4.73 -13.24
CA GLY A 84 13.12 4.35 -14.57
C GLY A 84 13.34 5.54 -15.48
N ARG A 85 12.54 6.61 -15.37
CA ARG A 85 12.76 7.90 -16.08
C ARG A 85 14.10 8.54 -15.73
N GLU A 86 14.65 8.21 -14.57
CA GLU A 86 15.93 8.72 -14.06
C GLU A 86 17.05 7.67 -14.16
N GLY A 87 16.82 6.58 -14.93
CA GLY A 87 17.78 5.50 -15.13
C GLY A 87 18.01 4.61 -13.91
N VAL A 88 17.13 4.66 -12.90
CA VAL A 88 17.25 3.89 -11.66
C VAL A 88 16.29 2.71 -11.67
N GLY A 89 16.83 1.50 -11.48
CA GLY A 89 16.04 0.27 -11.34
C GLY A 89 15.48 0.07 -9.93
N VAL A 90 14.37 -0.66 -9.83
CA VAL A 90 13.78 -1.10 -8.55
C VAL A 90 14.26 -2.52 -8.24
N LYS A 91 14.73 -2.73 -7.00
CA LYS A 91 15.22 -4.05 -6.55
C LYS A 91 14.09 -5.02 -6.19
N GLY A 92 13.00 -4.52 -5.63
CA GLY A 92 11.86 -5.31 -5.19
C GLY A 92 10.87 -4.49 -4.35
N THR A 93 9.87 -5.17 -3.83
CA THR A 93 8.83 -4.61 -2.96
C THR A 93 8.51 -5.59 -1.85
N ALA A 94 8.12 -5.10 -0.68
CA ALA A 94 7.67 -5.93 0.44
C ALA A 94 6.38 -5.35 1.04
N LEU A 95 5.48 -6.22 1.49
CA LEU A 95 4.30 -5.84 2.26
C LEU A 95 4.60 -6.03 3.75
N VAL A 96 4.51 -4.95 4.53
CA VAL A 96 4.66 -5.01 5.98
C VAL A 96 3.28 -5.15 6.62
N GLY A 97 3.03 -6.25 7.32
CA GLY A 97 1.77 -6.53 7.99
C GLY A 97 0.78 -7.36 7.14
N PHE A 98 -0.47 -6.91 7.08
CA PHE A 98 -1.58 -7.65 6.45
C PHE A 98 -2.47 -6.72 5.64
N THR A 99 -3.02 -7.23 4.54
CA THR A 99 -4.17 -6.58 3.89
C THR A 99 -5.42 -6.64 4.78
N PRO A 100 -6.43 -5.76 4.57
CA PRO A 100 -7.68 -5.82 5.34
C PRO A 100 -8.36 -7.19 5.30
N ARG A 101 -8.32 -7.88 4.16
CA ARG A 101 -8.89 -9.22 3.99
C ARG A 101 -8.14 -10.28 4.80
N GLU A 102 -6.81 -10.24 4.78
CA GLU A 102 -5.99 -11.15 5.60
C GLU A 102 -6.16 -10.87 7.08
N CYS A 103 -6.18 -9.59 7.48
CA CYS A 103 -6.43 -9.17 8.86
C CYS A 103 -7.77 -9.73 9.36
N ARG A 104 -8.84 -9.62 8.55
CA ARG A 104 -10.15 -10.23 8.84
C ARG A 104 -10.05 -11.74 9.04
N GLY A 105 -9.41 -12.47 8.12
CA GLY A 105 -9.29 -13.92 8.21
C GLY A 105 -8.52 -14.36 9.46
N LEU A 106 -7.47 -13.63 9.84
CA LEU A 106 -6.72 -13.89 11.07
C LEU A 106 -7.54 -13.60 12.33
N ALA A 107 -8.33 -12.53 12.31
CA ALA A 107 -9.23 -12.19 13.42
C ALA A 107 -10.33 -13.26 13.59
N GLU A 108 -10.99 -13.67 12.49
CA GLU A 108 -12.00 -14.73 12.50
C GLU A 108 -11.41 -16.06 13.00
N PHE A 109 -10.19 -16.41 12.57
CA PHE A 109 -9.48 -17.59 13.06
C PHE A 109 -9.21 -17.50 14.57
N ALA A 110 -8.64 -16.40 15.05
CA ALA A 110 -8.32 -16.21 16.47
C ALA A 110 -9.57 -16.29 17.35
N LEU A 111 -10.68 -15.67 16.92
CA LEU A 111 -11.97 -15.74 17.59
C LEU A 111 -12.50 -17.17 17.66
N SER A 112 -12.44 -17.92 16.55
CA SER A 112 -12.89 -19.33 16.51
C SER A 112 -12.11 -20.23 17.47
N ARG A 113 -10.86 -19.86 17.80
CA ARG A 113 -9.96 -20.58 18.71
C ARG A 113 -9.89 -19.97 20.12
N ARG A 114 -10.60 -18.87 20.39
CA ARG A 114 -10.55 -18.10 21.64
C ARG A 114 -9.14 -17.63 22.03
N ILE A 115 -8.34 -17.26 21.04
CA ILE A 115 -6.98 -16.74 21.25
C ILE A 115 -7.05 -15.22 21.34
N ALA A 116 -6.81 -14.66 22.53
CA ALA A 116 -6.93 -13.22 22.77
C ALA A 116 -5.79 -12.39 22.13
N GLU A 117 -4.57 -12.91 22.11
CA GLU A 117 -3.37 -12.16 21.69
C GLU A 117 -2.65 -12.80 20.50
N PHE A 118 -3.42 -13.31 19.54
CA PHE A 118 -2.89 -14.05 18.37
C PHE A 118 -1.83 -13.26 17.56
N TRP A 119 -1.85 -11.93 17.64
CA TRP A 119 -0.87 -11.06 16.99
C TRP A 119 0.54 -11.15 17.61
N LYS A 120 0.67 -11.49 18.91
CA LYS A 120 1.98 -11.62 19.59
C LYS A 120 2.79 -12.83 19.10
N GLU A 121 2.10 -13.83 18.56
CA GLU A 121 2.71 -15.07 18.09
C GLU A 121 3.29 -14.94 16.66
N ARG A 122 3.12 -13.79 15.99
CA ARG A 122 3.58 -13.61 14.61
C ARG A 122 4.56 -12.45 14.47
N ALA A 123 5.81 -12.78 14.15
CA ALA A 123 6.75 -11.87 13.52
C ALA A 123 6.68 -12.12 12.00
N ALA A 124 6.07 -11.25 11.19
CA ALA A 124 6.15 -11.43 9.74
C ALA A 124 6.06 -10.12 8.95
N ILE A 125 7.17 -9.77 8.31
CA ILE A 125 7.20 -9.09 7.01
C ILE A 125 6.83 -10.15 5.96
N ARG A 126 5.94 -9.82 5.02
CA ARG A 126 5.60 -10.70 3.89
C ARG A 126 6.28 -10.17 2.64
N MET A 127 7.07 -11.01 1.99
CA MET A 127 7.71 -10.72 0.71
C MET A 127 6.78 -11.09 -0.44
#